data_AF-A0A3A5UK67-F1
#
_entry.id   AF-A0A3A5UK67-F1
#
_cell.length_a   1.000
_cell.length_b   1.000
_cell.length_c   1.000
_cell.angle_alpha   90.00
_cell.angle_beta   90.00
_cell.angle_gamma   90.00
#
_symmetry.space_group_name_H-M   'P 1'
#
loop_
_entity.id
_entity.type
_entity.pdbx_description
1 polymer ?
#
loop_
_entity_poly.entity_id
_entity_poly.type
_entity_poly.pdbx_seq_one_letter_code
_entity_poly.pdbx_strand_id
1 'polypeptide(L)'
;MSKMSFSTMFEQKREFFISLGVLSLLGLMYVLFGASRWAVEPIQSATQFCEDISTGLIKEPMNTLSNLTYVFVGLVILWNMPSHQEKAANPMLERGVYPILFAAGSMYIGIGSFAMHGTNTNWGTSMDWTGMLFFISFPVYYNLSRQYRWSDRTFLSVFFTMFVFTALLDTYAANNNHVLIDNFSGSHKLRLSSITRDYMWSLYIGVWIIQEAQNLSQNRVIWMISLPLIACVTLSVGVPFMQIVILCLMFVGIALYLHFQSGQALTRQPSPHLWFGVACYVVANIVWRYGRDGEAACNPETLFQFHAMWHILTGFSVYFFYRYFTTESGSVERLDAEQ
;
A
#
# COMPACT_ATOMS: atom_id res chain seq x y z
N MET A 1 -16.33 34.92 15.66
CA MET A 1 -15.32 34.19 14.88
C MET A 1 -15.26 34.79 13.49
N SER A 2 -14.18 35.51 13.14
CA SER A 2 -13.97 36.00 11.78
C SER A 2 -13.91 34.80 10.83
N LYS A 3 -14.78 34.75 9.81
CA LYS A 3 -14.69 33.72 8.77
C LYS A 3 -13.32 33.86 8.10
N MET A 4 -12.52 32.81 8.14
CA MET A 4 -11.26 32.76 7.41
C MET A 4 -11.54 32.97 5.92
N SER A 5 -10.79 33.87 5.27
CA SER A 5 -10.89 34.05 3.82
C SER A 5 -10.50 32.75 3.11
N PHE A 6 -11.14 32.47 1.97
CA PHE A 6 -10.77 31.33 1.12
C PHE A 6 -9.29 31.37 0.71
N SER A 7 -8.73 32.55 0.46
CA SER A 7 -7.31 32.72 0.14
C SER A 7 -6.40 32.20 1.26
N THR A 8 -6.70 32.57 2.51
CA THR A 8 -5.95 32.11 3.68
C THR A 8 -6.10 30.60 3.89
N MET A 9 -7.31 30.05 3.70
CA MET A 9 -7.54 28.61 3.79
C MET A 9 -6.75 27.86 2.71
N PHE A 10 -6.73 28.38 1.48
CA PHE A 10 -5.98 27.80 0.37
C PHE A 10 -4.48 27.79 0.63
N GLU A 11 -3.91 28.88 1.16
CA GLU A 11 -2.48 28.93 1.50
C GLU A 11 -2.11 27.94 2.62
N GLN A 12 -2.97 27.84 3.65
CA GLN A 12 -2.76 26.95 4.78
C GLN A 12 -2.94 25.46 4.42
N LYS A 13 -3.76 25.14 3.41
CA LYS A 13 -4.11 23.77 3.00
C LYS A 13 -3.84 23.53 1.51
N ARG A 14 -2.78 24.13 0.99
CA ARG A 14 -2.46 24.15 -0.44
C ARG A 14 -2.40 22.76 -1.05
N GLU A 15 -1.73 21.83 -0.37
CA GLU A 15 -1.54 20.44 -0.80
C GLU A 15 -2.89 19.74 -0.96
N PHE A 16 -3.81 19.92 -0.01
CA PHE A 16 -5.18 19.39 -0.09
C PHE A 16 -5.92 19.93 -1.31
N PHE A 17 -5.90 21.25 -1.55
CA PHE A 17 -6.63 21.83 -2.69
C PHE A 17 -6.01 21.47 -4.03
N ILE A 18 -4.68 21.37 -4.11
CA ILE A 18 -4.00 20.86 -5.32
C ILE A 18 -4.46 19.42 -5.59
N SER A 19 -4.44 18.55 -4.57
CA SER A 19 -4.91 17.17 -4.72
C SER A 19 -6.37 17.10 -5.14
N LEU A 20 -7.26 17.92 -4.57
CA LEU A 20 -8.67 18.00 -4.98
C LEU A 20 -8.83 18.44 -6.45
N GLY A 21 -8.05 19.43 -6.89
CA GLY A 21 -8.01 19.87 -8.28
C GLY A 21 -7.55 18.76 -9.24
N VAL A 22 -6.47 18.05 -8.89
CA VAL A 22 -5.96 16.91 -9.68
C VAL A 22 -6.98 15.77 -9.74
N LEU A 23 -7.59 15.40 -8.61
CA LEU A 23 -8.63 14.37 -8.55
C LEU A 23 -9.86 14.74 -9.39
N SER A 24 -10.27 16.02 -9.36
CA SER A 24 -11.39 16.51 -10.18
C SER A 24 -11.07 16.44 -11.67
N LEU A 25 -9.84 16.80 -12.06
CA LEU A 25 -9.38 16.67 -13.44
C LEU A 25 -9.33 15.20 -13.89
N LEU A 26 -8.82 14.30 -13.06
CA LEU A 26 -8.79 12.86 -13.35
C LEU A 26 -10.21 12.29 -13.48
N GLY A 27 -11.14 12.69 -12.61
CA GLY A 27 -12.55 12.31 -12.71
C GLY A 27 -13.20 12.81 -14.01
N LEU A 28 -12.92 14.06 -14.40
CA LEU A 28 -13.37 14.60 -15.68
C LEU A 28 -12.78 13.83 -16.87
N MET A 29 -11.48 13.54 -16.85
CA MET A 29 -10.83 12.72 -17.87
C MET A 29 -11.43 11.32 -17.96
N TYR A 30 -11.71 10.68 -16.82
CA TYR A 30 -12.35 9.36 -16.77
C TYR A 30 -13.72 9.37 -17.46
N VAL A 31 -14.55 10.38 -17.19
CA VAL A 31 -15.86 10.52 -17.84
C VAL A 31 -15.71 10.75 -19.36
N LEU A 32 -14.85 11.70 -19.75
CA LEU A 32 -14.67 12.08 -21.15
C LEU A 32 -14.12 10.92 -22.01
N PHE A 33 -13.05 10.28 -21.56
CA PHE A 33 -12.45 9.17 -22.31
C PHE A 33 -13.28 7.89 -22.20
N GLY A 34 -13.85 7.63 -21.02
CA GLY A 34 -14.59 6.40 -20.78
C GLY A 34 -15.86 6.29 -21.60
N ALA A 35 -16.58 7.41 -21.78
CA ALA A 35 -17.78 7.46 -22.62
C ALA A 35 -17.53 7.02 -24.08
N SER A 36 -16.31 7.20 -24.59
CA SER A 36 -15.93 6.84 -25.97
C SER A 36 -15.10 5.55 -26.12
N ARG A 37 -14.65 4.94 -25.01
CA ARG A 37 -13.74 3.79 -25.03
C ARG A 37 -14.38 2.57 -24.38
N TRP A 38 -14.22 2.43 -23.07
CA TRP A 38 -14.66 1.24 -22.36
C TRP A 38 -16.18 1.19 -22.12
N ALA A 39 -16.90 2.33 -22.16
CA ALA A 39 -18.36 2.32 -22.05
C ALA A 39 -19.06 1.74 -23.31
N VAL A 40 -18.35 1.63 -24.44
CA VAL A 40 -18.94 1.27 -25.74
C VAL A 40 -18.59 -0.16 -26.14
N GLU A 41 -17.36 -0.59 -25.88
CA GLU A 41 -16.90 -1.92 -26.26
C GLU A 41 -17.14 -2.95 -25.15
N PRO A 42 -17.61 -4.18 -25.46
CA PRO A 42 -17.65 -5.26 -24.49
C PRO A 42 -16.23 -5.66 -24.10
N ILE A 43 -15.94 -5.63 -22.80
CA ILE A 43 -14.63 -5.97 -22.24
C ILE A 43 -14.75 -7.34 -21.56
N GLN A 44 -13.83 -8.26 -21.88
CA GLN A 44 -13.66 -9.49 -21.11
C GLN A 44 -13.12 -9.16 -19.72
N SER A 45 -13.71 -9.76 -18.68
CA SER A 45 -13.31 -9.55 -17.28
C SER A 45 -11.80 -9.74 -17.08
N ALA A 46 -11.06 -8.64 -16.91
CA ALA A 46 -9.65 -8.64 -16.56
C ALA A 46 -9.43 -8.93 -15.06
N THR A 47 -10.47 -8.78 -14.23
CA THR A 47 -10.36 -8.75 -12.76
C THR A 47 -10.82 -10.05 -12.08
N GLN A 48 -11.76 -10.79 -12.69
CA GLN A 48 -12.30 -12.07 -12.19
C GLN A 48 -12.83 -11.98 -10.74
N PHE A 49 -13.40 -10.84 -10.36
CA PHE A 49 -14.16 -10.70 -9.11
C PHE A 49 -15.64 -10.98 -9.33
N CYS A 50 -16.33 -11.20 -8.21
CA CYS A 50 -17.73 -11.61 -8.20
C CYS A 50 -18.70 -10.58 -8.82
N GLU A 51 -18.40 -9.28 -8.74
CA GLU A 51 -19.34 -8.24 -9.16
C GLU A 51 -19.60 -8.28 -10.68
N ASP A 52 -20.88 -8.18 -11.07
CA ASP A 52 -21.27 -8.14 -12.48
C ASP A 52 -20.68 -6.94 -13.22
N ILE A 53 -20.23 -7.20 -14.45
CA ILE A 53 -19.69 -6.16 -15.33
C ILE A 53 -20.84 -5.40 -15.99
N SER A 54 -21.02 -4.16 -15.55
CA SER A 54 -22.01 -3.23 -16.12
C SER A 54 -21.62 -2.78 -17.54
N THR A 55 -22.63 -2.52 -18.37
CA THR A 55 -22.47 -1.93 -19.71
C THR A 55 -22.16 -0.43 -19.66
N GLY A 56 -22.31 0.22 -18.51
CA GLY A 56 -22.10 1.65 -18.34
C GLY A 56 -20.64 2.07 -18.29
N LEU A 57 -20.44 3.33 -17.84
CA LEU A 57 -19.13 3.95 -17.68
C LEU A 57 -18.28 3.25 -16.62
N ILE A 58 -18.90 2.81 -15.53
CA ILE A 58 -18.25 2.08 -14.43
C ILE A 58 -18.58 0.60 -14.60
N LYS A 59 -17.54 -0.24 -14.73
CA LYS A 59 -17.69 -1.67 -14.98
C LYS A 59 -18.08 -2.47 -13.75
N GLU A 60 -17.38 -2.30 -12.64
CA GLU A 60 -17.75 -2.92 -11.36
C GLU A 60 -18.12 -1.83 -10.33
N PRO A 61 -19.40 -1.39 -10.24
CA PRO A 61 -19.80 -0.21 -9.46
C PRO A 61 -19.30 -0.16 -8.01
N MET A 62 -19.50 -1.22 -7.24
CA MET A 62 -19.19 -1.28 -5.81
C MET A 62 -17.70 -1.46 -5.56
N ASN A 63 -17.02 -2.30 -6.34
CA ASN A 63 -15.58 -2.44 -6.30
C ASN A 63 -14.89 -1.13 -6.73
N THR A 64 -15.45 -0.41 -7.69
CA THR A 64 -14.92 0.90 -8.12
C THR A 64 -15.15 1.98 -7.06
N LEU A 65 -16.36 2.13 -6.53
CA LEU A 65 -16.68 3.22 -5.59
C LEU A 65 -16.06 3.04 -4.21
N SER A 66 -15.91 1.81 -3.75
CA SER A 66 -15.27 1.52 -2.45
C SER A 66 -13.80 1.97 -2.39
N ASN A 67 -13.11 2.06 -3.53
CA ASN A 67 -11.75 2.60 -3.64
C ASN A 67 -11.64 4.10 -3.29
N LEU A 68 -12.75 4.85 -3.27
CA LEU A 68 -12.76 6.22 -2.78
C LEU A 68 -12.40 6.32 -1.29
N THR A 69 -12.45 5.22 -0.54
CA THR A 69 -11.98 5.16 0.84
C THR A 69 -10.51 5.58 0.95
N TYR A 70 -9.62 5.09 0.07
CA TYR A 70 -8.21 5.49 0.11
C TYR A 70 -8.02 6.96 -0.30
N VAL A 71 -8.80 7.44 -1.26
CA VAL A 71 -8.79 8.85 -1.67
C VAL A 71 -9.18 9.75 -0.50
N PHE A 72 -10.26 9.39 0.19
CA PHE A 72 -10.73 10.08 1.39
C PHE A 72 -9.66 10.09 2.49
N VAL A 73 -9.01 8.96 2.76
CA VAL A 73 -7.92 8.87 3.75
C VAL A 73 -6.77 9.82 3.40
N GLY A 74 -6.29 9.81 2.16
CA GLY A 74 -5.23 10.73 1.72
C GLY A 74 -5.63 12.21 1.86
N LEU A 75 -6.86 12.56 1.49
CA LEU A 75 -7.39 13.92 1.67
C LEU A 75 -7.50 14.31 3.15
N VAL A 76 -7.93 13.40 4.03
CA VAL A 76 -7.95 13.62 5.49
C VAL A 76 -6.55 13.87 6.03
N ILE A 77 -5.54 13.13 5.57
CA ILE A 77 -4.13 13.35 5.98
C ILE A 77 -3.68 14.75 5.58
N LEU A 78 -3.87 15.14 4.31
CA LEU A 78 -3.48 16.47 3.82
C LEU A 78 -4.25 17.60 4.51
N TRP A 79 -5.53 17.38 4.83
CA TRP A 79 -6.34 18.36 5.55
C TRP A 79 -5.84 18.57 6.99
N ASN A 80 -5.37 17.52 7.66
CA ASN A 80 -4.88 17.60 9.04
C ASN A 80 -3.39 17.99 9.16
N MET A 81 -2.68 18.13 8.03
CA MET A 81 -1.30 18.59 8.00
C MET A 81 -1.16 20.02 8.59
N PRO A 82 -0.07 20.33 9.31
CA PRO A 82 0.14 21.68 9.85
C PRO A 82 0.18 22.73 8.75
N SER A 83 -0.30 23.94 9.05
CA SER A 83 -0.30 25.05 8.08
C SER A 83 1.09 25.67 7.87
N HIS A 84 1.95 25.62 8.88
CA HIS A 84 3.29 26.20 8.85
C HIS A 84 4.36 25.11 8.89
N GLN A 85 5.48 25.41 8.25
CA GLN A 85 6.63 24.51 8.23
C GLN A 85 7.40 24.69 9.53
N GLU A 86 7.03 23.93 10.54
CA GLU A 86 7.77 23.80 11.79
C GLU A 86 8.48 22.44 11.80
N LYS A 87 9.76 22.44 12.21
CA LYS A 87 10.50 21.18 12.39
C LYS A 87 9.95 20.46 13.60
N ALA A 88 9.55 19.21 13.42
CA ALA A 88 9.13 18.31 14.46
C ALA A 88 10.16 17.18 14.62
N ALA A 89 10.24 16.58 15.80
CA ALA A 89 11.08 15.40 16.00
C ALA A 89 10.65 14.22 15.09
N ASN A 90 9.35 14.18 14.77
CA ASN A 90 8.73 13.22 13.86
C ASN A 90 8.37 13.89 12.53
N PRO A 91 9.04 13.53 11.41
CA PRO A 91 8.75 14.11 10.09
C PRO A 91 7.32 13.88 9.58
N MET A 92 6.59 12.89 10.12
CA MET A 92 5.19 12.64 9.79
C MET A 92 4.23 13.71 10.33
N LEU A 93 4.68 14.50 11.30
CA LEU A 93 3.93 15.63 11.88
C LEU A 93 4.27 16.96 11.21
N GLU A 94 5.23 17.01 10.29
CA GLU A 94 5.65 18.23 9.62
C GLU A 94 4.81 18.52 8.38
N ARG A 95 4.79 19.77 7.93
CA ARG A 95 4.43 20.11 6.55
C ARG A 95 5.61 19.75 5.63
N GLY A 96 5.78 18.47 5.36
CA GLY A 96 6.97 17.92 4.70
C GLY A 96 6.68 16.73 3.77
N VAL A 97 7.75 16.17 3.22
CA VAL A 97 7.68 15.14 2.16
C VAL A 97 6.99 13.85 2.63
N TYR A 98 7.20 13.42 3.86
CA TYR A 98 6.73 12.13 4.36
C TYR A 98 5.20 12.01 4.43
N PRO A 99 4.47 12.92 5.11
CA PRO A 99 3.01 12.83 5.14
C PRO A 99 2.38 13.14 3.78
N ILE A 100 3.01 13.97 2.94
CA ILE A 100 2.59 14.19 1.54
C ILE A 100 2.68 12.88 0.75
N LEU A 101 3.82 12.18 0.82
CA LEU A 101 4.07 10.97 0.05
C LEU A 101 3.20 9.81 0.54
N PHE A 102 2.96 9.69 1.85
CA PHE A 102 2.03 8.73 2.42
C PHE A 102 0.59 9.00 1.91
N ALA A 103 0.13 10.25 1.97
CA ALA A 103 -1.19 10.63 1.49
C ALA A 103 -1.33 10.41 -0.03
N ALA A 104 -0.32 10.80 -0.81
CA ALA A 104 -0.27 10.57 -2.25
C ALA A 104 -0.29 9.08 -2.59
N GLY A 105 0.47 8.25 -1.86
CA GLY A 105 0.47 6.80 -2.03
C GLY A 105 -0.89 6.18 -1.70
N SER A 106 -1.54 6.63 -0.63
CA SER A 106 -2.91 6.21 -0.30
C SER A 106 -3.88 6.57 -1.44
N MET A 107 -3.88 7.81 -1.93
CA MET A 107 -4.72 8.19 -3.06
C MET A 107 -4.36 7.40 -4.33
N TYR A 108 -3.09 7.09 -4.56
CA TYR A 108 -2.65 6.36 -5.74
C TYR A 108 -3.15 4.91 -5.75
N ILE A 109 -3.17 4.21 -4.61
CA ILE A 109 -3.86 2.90 -4.50
C ILE A 109 -5.31 3.06 -4.96
N GLY A 110 -6.04 4.02 -4.38
CA GLY A 110 -7.45 4.22 -4.70
C GLY A 110 -7.70 4.56 -6.16
N ILE A 111 -6.89 5.44 -6.76
CA ILE A 111 -7.01 5.81 -8.18
C ILE A 111 -6.68 4.62 -9.08
N GLY A 112 -5.62 3.88 -8.79
CA GLY A 112 -5.20 2.72 -9.60
C GLY A 112 -6.23 1.61 -9.58
N SER A 113 -6.73 1.27 -8.39
CA SER A 113 -7.76 0.24 -8.23
C SER A 113 -9.13 0.68 -8.76
N PHE A 114 -9.51 1.96 -8.58
CA PHE A 114 -10.68 2.54 -9.24
C PHE A 114 -10.55 2.41 -10.77
N ALA A 115 -9.38 2.69 -11.34
CA ALA A 115 -9.16 2.52 -12.77
C ALA A 115 -9.33 1.05 -13.17
N MET A 116 -8.71 0.11 -12.47
CA MET A 116 -8.84 -1.33 -12.75
C MET A 116 -10.30 -1.79 -12.77
N HIS A 117 -11.06 -1.57 -11.70
CA HIS A 117 -12.47 -2.00 -11.61
C HIS A 117 -13.40 -1.16 -12.48
N GLY A 118 -13.10 0.12 -12.64
CA GLY A 118 -13.94 1.06 -13.36
C GLY A 118 -13.82 0.90 -14.87
N THR A 119 -12.66 0.50 -15.39
CA THR A 119 -12.43 0.32 -16.83
C THR A 119 -12.35 -1.14 -17.24
N ASN A 120 -11.98 -2.03 -16.31
CA ASN A 120 -11.74 -3.45 -16.54
C ASN A 120 -10.65 -3.71 -17.61
N THR A 121 -9.62 -2.85 -17.68
CA THR A 121 -8.55 -2.94 -18.69
C THR A 121 -7.20 -3.38 -18.10
N ASN A 122 -6.33 -3.97 -18.94
CA ASN A 122 -4.98 -4.38 -18.53
C ASN A 122 -4.13 -3.23 -17.98
N TRP A 123 -4.23 -2.03 -18.55
CA TRP A 123 -3.51 -0.85 -18.03
C TRP A 123 -4.04 -0.44 -16.66
N GLY A 124 -5.34 -0.61 -16.40
CA GLY A 124 -5.94 -0.40 -15.09
C GLY A 124 -5.36 -1.38 -14.07
N THR A 125 -5.24 -2.66 -14.44
CA THR A 125 -4.55 -3.68 -13.62
C THR A 125 -3.10 -3.31 -13.32
N SER A 126 -2.35 -2.77 -14.29
CA SER A 126 -0.99 -2.27 -14.03
C SER A 126 -0.98 -1.07 -13.06
N MET A 127 -1.95 -0.15 -13.16
CA MET A 127 -2.05 0.97 -12.22
C MET A 127 -2.40 0.53 -10.81
N ASP A 128 -3.31 -0.44 -10.65
CA ASP A 128 -3.65 -1.03 -9.36
C ASP A 128 -2.42 -1.65 -8.67
N TRP A 129 -1.69 -2.52 -9.39
CA TRP A 129 -0.48 -3.17 -8.86
C TRP A 129 0.63 -2.18 -8.53
N THR A 130 0.87 -1.20 -9.39
CA THR A 130 1.91 -0.18 -9.12
C THR A 130 1.49 0.76 -7.98
N GLY A 131 0.21 1.07 -7.83
CA GLY A 131 -0.32 1.81 -6.67
C GLY A 131 -0.10 1.07 -5.36
N MET A 132 -0.42 -0.22 -5.34
CA MET A 132 -0.15 -1.11 -4.22
C MET A 132 1.35 -1.17 -3.86
N LEU A 133 2.24 -1.39 -4.85
CA LEU A 133 3.69 -1.43 -4.64
C LEU A 133 4.26 -0.09 -4.17
N PHE A 134 3.78 1.02 -4.72
CA PHE A 134 4.17 2.37 -4.29
C PHE A 134 3.90 2.54 -2.80
N PHE A 135 2.67 2.25 -2.36
CA PHE A 135 2.28 2.49 -0.98
C PHE A 135 3.00 1.55 -0.01
N ILE A 136 3.03 0.24 -0.26
CA ILE A 136 3.64 -0.70 0.69
C ILE A 136 5.16 -0.53 0.82
N SER A 137 5.80 0.02 -0.21
CA SER A 137 7.22 0.38 -0.13
C SER A 137 7.49 1.57 0.81
N PHE A 138 6.50 2.47 1.02
CA PHE A 138 6.67 3.65 1.86
C PHE A 138 7.03 3.30 3.31
N PRO A 139 6.27 2.45 4.05
CA PRO A 139 6.63 2.05 5.40
C PRO A 139 8.07 1.53 5.53
N VAL A 140 8.52 0.72 4.56
CA VAL A 140 9.86 0.14 4.53
C VAL A 140 10.93 1.22 4.38
N TYR A 141 10.83 2.05 3.35
CA TYR A 141 11.82 3.09 3.08
C TYR A 141 11.76 4.24 4.09
N TYR A 142 10.58 4.54 4.65
CA TYR A 142 10.44 5.46 5.76
C TYR A 142 11.24 4.95 6.96
N ASN A 143 10.99 3.72 7.39
CA ASN A 143 11.73 3.12 8.50
C ASN A 143 13.23 3.06 8.24
N LEU A 144 13.69 2.68 7.04
CA LEU A 144 15.12 2.70 6.69
C LEU A 144 15.70 4.12 6.75
N SER A 145 14.99 5.11 6.19
CA SER A 145 15.40 6.51 6.24
C SER A 145 15.57 6.98 7.69
N ARG A 146 14.62 6.63 8.55
CA ARG A 146 14.67 6.95 9.96
C ARG A 146 15.78 6.18 10.68
N GLN A 147 15.91 4.87 10.50
CA GLN A 147 16.93 4.03 11.16
C GLN A 147 18.36 4.42 10.79
N TYR A 148 18.60 4.81 9.53
CA TYR A 148 19.93 5.15 9.02
C TYR A 148 20.15 6.65 8.80
N ARG A 149 19.24 7.50 9.32
CA ARG A 149 19.32 8.97 9.26
C ARG A 149 19.54 9.51 7.84
N TRP A 150 18.81 8.96 6.87
CA TRP A 150 18.89 9.43 5.49
C TRP A 150 18.37 10.87 5.39
N SER A 151 18.98 11.65 4.50
CA SER A 151 18.41 12.93 4.10
C SER A 151 17.14 12.71 3.26
N ASP A 152 16.25 13.70 3.22
CA ASP A 152 15.06 13.66 2.36
C ASP A 152 15.43 13.39 0.89
N ARG A 153 16.57 13.92 0.42
CA ARG A 153 17.07 13.67 -0.93
C ARG A 153 17.43 12.21 -1.15
N THR A 154 18.11 11.59 -0.18
CA THR A 154 18.49 10.18 -0.23
C THR A 154 17.25 9.29 -0.21
N PHE A 155 16.33 9.55 0.73
CA PHE A 155 15.05 8.84 0.82
C PHE A 155 14.28 8.93 -0.50
N LEU A 156 14.06 10.13 -1.02
CA LEU A 156 13.34 10.35 -2.27
C LEU A 156 14.02 9.66 -3.45
N SER A 157 15.35 9.77 -3.56
CA SER A 157 16.10 9.18 -4.68
C SER A 157 15.97 7.66 -4.66
N VAL A 158 16.19 7.02 -3.51
CA VAL A 158 16.08 5.56 -3.38
C VAL A 158 14.65 5.10 -3.61
N PHE A 159 13.68 5.74 -2.95
CA PHE A 159 12.26 5.41 -3.05
C PHE A 159 11.76 5.47 -4.50
N PHE A 160 11.97 6.59 -5.20
CA PHE A 160 11.49 6.75 -6.57
C PHE A 160 12.29 5.92 -7.58
N THR A 161 13.59 5.72 -7.38
CA THR A 161 14.38 4.82 -8.27
C THR A 161 13.84 3.40 -8.20
N MET A 162 13.61 2.89 -6.98
CA MET A 162 13.08 1.54 -6.77
C MET A 162 11.63 1.42 -7.24
N PHE A 163 10.80 2.43 -7.00
CA PHE A 163 9.44 2.45 -7.52
C PHE A 163 9.39 2.46 -9.05
N VAL A 164 10.13 3.34 -9.71
CA VAL A 164 10.15 3.40 -11.19
C VAL A 164 10.67 2.08 -11.77
N PHE A 165 11.74 1.52 -11.20
CA PHE A 165 12.26 0.23 -11.62
C PHE A 165 11.20 -0.88 -11.49
N THR A 166 10.56 -1.00 -10.33
CA THR A 166 9.54 -2.04 -10.08
C THR A 166 8.28 -1.83 -10.91
N ALA A 167 7.85 -0.59 -11.14
CA ALA A 167 6.69 -0.27 -11.97
C ALA A 167 6.92 -0.59 -13.46
N LEU A 168 8.11 -0.25 -13.99
CA LEU A 168 8.48 -0.62 -15.36
C LEU A 168 8.60 -2.12 -15.52
N LEU A 169 9.22 -2.80 -14.55
CA LEU A 169 9.35 -4.25 -14.56
C LEU A 169 7.98 -4.95 -14.50
N ASP A 170 7.07 -4.53 -13.61
CA ASP A 170 5.73 -5.12 -13.50
C ASP A 170 4.94 -4.92 -14.79
N THR A 171 4.94 -3.69 -15.33
CA THR A 171 4.22 -3.36 -16.57
C THR A 171 4.74 -4.17 -17.74
N TYR A 172 6.07 -4.29 -17.88
CA TYR A 172 6.67 -5.13 -18.91
C TYR A 172 6.31 -6.60 -18.71
N ALA A 173 6.45 -7.11 -17.49
CA ALA A 173 6.22 -8.51 -17.17
C ALA A 173 4.77 -8.94 -17.38
N ALA A 174 3.82 -8.09 -16.98
CA ALA A 174 2.39 -8.30 -17.15
C ALA A 174 1.98 -8.39 -18.62
N ASN A 175 2.61 -7.59 -19.50
CA ASN A 175 2.27 -7.55 -20.91
C ASN A 175 2.93 -8.64 -21.76
N ASN A 176 4.07 -9.19 -21.33
CA ASN A 176 4.85 -10.15 -22.13
C ASN A 176 4.78 -11.60 -21.64
N ASN A 177 4.16 -11.86 -20.47
CA ASN A 177 3.88 -13.19 -19.93
C ASN A 177 5.07 -14.18 -19.93
N HIS A 178 6.30 -13.66 -19.78
CA HIS A 178 7.51 -14.46 -19.82
C HIS A 178 7.57 -15.48 -18.67
N VAL A 179 7.76 -16.75 -19.02
CA VAL A 179 7.99 -17.84 -18.07
C VAL A 179 9.49 -17.95 -17.81
N LEU A 180 9.89 -17.86 -16.55
CA LEU A 180 11.27 -18.02 -16.12
C LEU A 180 11.60 -19.49 -15.85
N ILE A 181 10.69 -20.21 -15.20
CA ILE A 181 10.85 -21.63 -14.83
C ILE A 181 9.49 -22.33 -14.98
N ASP A 182 9.41 -23.35 -15.84
CA ASP A 182 8.15 -24.07 -16.08
C ASP A 182 7.70 -24.95 -14.91
N ASN A 183 8.62 -25.66 -14.26
CA ASN A 183 8.31 -26.57 -13.15
C ASN A 183 8.83 -26.03 -11.83
N PHE A 184 8.43 -24.81 -11.48
CA PHE A 184 8.96 -24.12 -10.30
C PHE A 184 8.53 -24.78 -8.99
N SER A 185 7.26 -25.19 -8.89
CA SER A 185 6.71 -25.84 -7.70
C SER A 185 5.58 -26.78 -8.09
N GLY A 186 5.95 -28.02 -8.42
CA GLY A 186 5.00 -28.97 -9.02
C GLY A 186 4.59 -28.50 -10.41
N SER A 187 3.28 -28.29 -10.63
CA SER A 187 2.72 -27.81 -11.90
C SER A 187 2.73 -26.28 -12.06
N HIS A 188 3.16 -25.52 -11.03
CA HIS A 188 3.17 -24.07 -11.08
C HIS A 188 4.41 -23.53 -11.80
N LYS A 189 4.18 -22.62 -12.75
CA LYS A 189 5.21 -21.87 -13.48
C LYS A 189 5.61 -20.61 -12.71
N LEU A 190 6.91 -20.31 -12.67
CA LEU A 190 7.40 -19.01 -12.23
C LEU A 190 7.42 -18.05 -13.43
N ARG A 191 6.62 -16.99 -13.36
CA ARG A 191 6.57 -15.94 -14.39
C ARG A 191 7.39 -14.73 -13.96
N LEU A 192 7.80 -13.91 -14.91
CA LEU A 192 8.48 -12.64 -14.59
C LEU A 192 7.58 -11.74 -13.72
N SER A 193 6.26 -11.75 -13.96
CA SER A 193 5.29 -10.98 -13.15
C SER A 193 5.20 -11.46 -11.71
N SER A 194 5.56 -12.73 -11.44
CA SER A 194 5.62 -13.24 -10.07
C SER A 194 6.71 -12.54 -9.27
N ILE A 195 7.81 -12.12 -9.89
CA ILE A 195 8.88 -11.41 -9.18
C ILE A 195 8.34 -10.12 -8.53
N THR A 196 7.52 -9.35 -9.24
CA THR A 196 6.93 -8.11 -8.71
C THR A 196 5.70 -8.38 -7.84
N ARG A 197 4.74 -9.16 -8.34
CA ARG A 197 3.41 -9.33 -7.73
C ARG A 197 3.39 -10.30 -6.55
N ASP A 198 4.28 -11.29 -6.56
CA ASP A 198 4.33 -12.32 -5.52
C ASP A 198 5.48 -12.06 -4.54
N TYR A 199 6.70 -11.86 -5.05
CA TYR A 199 7.90 -11.71 -4.21
C TYR A 199 8.08 -10.30 -3.69
N MET A 200 8.19 -9.28 -4.54
CA MET A 200 8.42 -7.89 -4.07
C MET A 200 7.30 -7.41 -3.15
N TRP A 201 6.04 -7.67 -3.50
CA TRP A 201 4.89 -7.40 -2.65
C TRP A 201 5.03 -7.99 -1.24
N SER A 202 5.28 -9.31 -1.16
CA SER A 202 5.43 -10.02 0.11
C SER A 202 6.67 -9.58 0.88
N LEU A 203 7.75 -9.23 0.17
CA LEU A 203 8.97 -8.72 0.76
C LEU A 203 8.77 -7.36 1.41
N TYR A 204 8.06 -6.42 0.78
CA TYR A 204 7.80 -5.13 1.43
C TYR A 204 6.99 -5.30 2.73
N ILE A 205 5.94 -6.13 2.71
CA ILE A 205 5.15 -6.42 3.92
C ILE A 205 6.03 -7.08 4.99
N GLY A 206 6.76 -8.14 4.63
CA GLY A 206 7.57 -8.89 5.58
C GLY A 206 8.74 -8.10 6.15
N VAL A 207 9.42 -7.29 5.34
CA VAL A 207 10.48 -6.38 5.80
C VAL A 207 9.93 -5.33 6.75
N TRP A 208 8.75 -4.79 6.46
CA TRP A 208 8.11 -3.87 7.39
C TRP A 208 7.77 -4.55 8.73
N ILE A 209 7.23 -5.77 8.70
CA ILE A 209 7.01 -6.57 9.92
C ILE A 209 8.32 -6.78 10.69
N ILE A 210 9.42 -7.12 9.99
CA ILE A 210 10.76 -7.28 10.61
C ILE A 210 11.19 -5.99 11.31
N GLN A 211 11.04 -4.83 10.65
CA GLN A 211 11.41 -3.53 11.22
C GLN A 211 10.55 -3.17 12.44
N GLU A 212 9.23 -3.38 12.39
CA GLU A 212 8.38 -3.13 13.55
C GLU A 212 8.66 -4.12 14.69
N ALA A 213 8.91 -5.39 14.37
CA ALA A 213 9.34 -6.38 15.35
C ALA A 213 10.67 -5.99 16.01
N GLN A 214 11.63 -5.49 15.23
CA GLN A 214 12.89 -4.96 15.73
C GLN A 214 12.66 -3.80 16.70
N ASN A 215 11.84 -2.81 16.32
CA ASN A 215 11.59 -1.63 17.13
C ASN A 215 10.84 -1.98 18.43
N LEU A 216 9.79 -2.79 18.35
CA LEU A 216 8.95 -3.17 19.50
C LEU A 216 9.63 -4.13 20.47
N SER A 217 10.45 -5.06 19.96
CA SER A 217 11.13 -6.06 20.77
C SER A 217 12.51 -5.64 21.27
N GLN A 218 12.95 -4.42 20.93
CA GLN A 218 14.30 -3.90 21.20
C GLN A 218 15.39 -4.79 20.57
N ASN A 219 15.28 -5.03 19.26
CA ASN A 219 16.21 -5.79 18.44
C ASN A 219 16.35 -7.28 18.80
N ARG A 220 15.30 -7.90 19.35
CA ARG A 220 15.30 -9.35 19.62
C ARG A 220 15.01 -10.14 18.35
N VAL A 221 16.04 -10.83 17.86
CA VAL A 221 16.01 -11.59 16.59
C VAL A 221 14.88 -12.63 16.52
N ILE A 222 14.50 -13.23 17.66
CA ILE A 222 13.42 -14.23 17.70
C ILE A 222 12.10 -13.65 17.16
N TRP A 223 11.72 -12.43 17.56
CA TRP A 223 10.49 -11.80 17.08
C TRP A 223 10.62 -11.30 15.64
N MET A 224 11.80 -10.82 15.27
CA MET A 224 12.12 -10.39 13.92
C MET A 224 11.99 -11.54 12.91
N ILE A 225 12.33 -12.77 13.29
CA ILE A 225 12.19 -13.95 12.45
C ILE A 225 10.77 -14.54 12.55
N SER A 226 10.25 -14.76 13.76
CA SER A 226 9.00 -15.50 13.94
C SER A 226 7.79 -14.78 13.34
N LEU A 227 7.67 -13.46 13.49
CA LEU A 227 6.50 -12.71 13.04
C LEU A 227 6.29 -12.72 11.51
N PRO A 228 7.27 -12.37 10.66
CA PRO A 228 7.09 -12.43 9.21
C PRO A 228 6.89 -13.87 8.71
N LEU A 229 7.49 -14.88 9.35
CA LEU A 229 7.27 -16.29 9.00
C LEU A 229 5.85 -16.74 9.30
N ILE A 230 5.33 -16.42 10.49
CA ILE A 230 3.94 -16.71 10.86
C ILE A 230 2.98 -16.01 9.89
N ALA A 231 3.21 -14.73 9.59
CA ALA A 231 2.40 -13.97 8.63
C ALA A 231 2.46 -14.61 7.23
N CYS A 232 3.65 -14.97 6.75
CA CYS A 232 3.84 -15.60 5.45
C CYS A 232 3.07 -16.92 5.33
N VAL A 233 3.16 -17.80 6.33
CA VAL A 233 2.50 -19.12 6.28
C VAL A 233 0.99 -19.01 6.45
N THR A 234 0.51 -18.12 7.33
CA THR A 234 -0.93 -18.03 7.65
C THR A 234 -1.74 -17.23 6.62
N LEU A 235 -1.13 -16.22 5.99
CA LEU A 235 -1.82 -15.36 5.04
C LEU A 235 -1.72 -15.87 3.59
N SER A 236 -0.68 -16.64 3.24
CA SER A 236 -0.40 -17.12 1.87
C SER A 236 -1.11 -18.45 1.52
N VAL A 237 -2.44 -18.45 1.53
CA VAL A 237 -3.23 -19.65 1.20
C VAL A 237 -3.28 -19.87 -0.33
N GLY A 238 -3.05 -21.11 -0.77
CA GLY A 238 -3.06 -21.48 -2.20
C GLY A 238 -1.79 -21.07 -2.97
N VAL A 239 -0.78 -20.58 -2.26
CA VAL A 239 0.50 -20.14 -2.83
C VAL A 239 1.45 -21.33 -3.02
N PRO A 240 2.26 -21.38 -4.10
CA PRO A 240 3.18 -22.49 -4.33
C PRO A 240 4.20 -22.69 -3.20
N PHE A 241 4.46 -23.95 -2.83
CA PHE A 241 5.35 -24.28 -1.71
C PHE A 241 6.75 -23.65 -1.82
N MET A 242 7.36 -23.71 -3.01
CA MET A 242 8.70 -23.13 -3.22
C MET A 242 8.73 -21.62 -3.02
N GLN A 243 7.63 -20.90 -3.33
CA GLN A 243 7.55 -19.46 -3.08
C GLN A 243 7.57 -19.17 -1.57
N ILE A 244 6.82 -19.92 -0.77
CA ILE A 244 6.81 -19.77 0.69
C ILE A 244 8.20 -20.05 1.26
N VAL A 245 8.86 -21.12 0.81
CA VAL A 245 10.22 -21.47 1.26
C VAL A 245 11.21 -20.35 0.96
N ILE A 246 11.23 -19.83 -0.28
CA ILE A 246 12.13 -18.74 -0.67
C ILE A 246 11.86 -17.49 0.15
N LEU A 247 10.59 -17.08 0.30
CA LEU A 247 10.23 -15.90 1.10
C LEU A 247 10.66 -16.04 2.56
N CYS A 248 10.43 -17.20 3.19
CA CYS A 248 10.89 -17.46 4.55
C CYS A 248 12.41 -17.36 4.68
N LEU A 249 13.18 -17.92 3.74
CA LEU A 249 14.64 -17.80 3.73
C LEU A 249 15.10 -16.34 3.57
N MET A 250 14.45 -15.58 2.68
CA MET A 250 14.72 -14.16 2.51
C MET A 250 14.41 -13.35 3.77
N PHE A 251 13.27 -13.63 4.44
CA PHE A 251 12.92 -12.98 5.71
C PHE A 251 13.93 -13.27 6.81
N VAL A 252 14.39 -14.52 6.94
CA VAL A 252 15.46 -14.87 7.89
C VAL A 252 16.74 -14.11 7.58
N GLY A 253 17.17 -14.08 6.31
CA GLY A 253 18.38 -13.36 5.89
C GLY A 253 18.29 -11.86 6.18
N ILE A 254 17.16 -11.23 5.86
CA ILE A 254 16.94 -9.79 6.10
C ILE A 254 16.84 -9.49 7.60
N ALA A 255 16.15 -10.33 8.37
CA ALA A 255 16.06 -10.18 9.83
C ALA A 255 17.43 -10.27 10.50
N LEU A 256 18.28 -11.23 10.08
CA LEU A 256 19.65 -11.33 10.57
C LEU A 256 20.48 -10.12 10.17
N TYR A 257 20.38 -9.68 8.91
CA TYR A 257 21.08 -8.48 8.44
C TYR A 257 20.70 -7.25 9.27
N LEU A 258 19.40 -6.96 9.43
CA LEU A 258 18.92 -5.83 10.22
C LEU A 258 19.23 -5.98 11.70
N HIS A 259 19.28 -7.20 12.24
CA HIS A 259 19.67 -7.42 13.64
C HIS A 259 21.11 -6.96 13.90
N PHE A 260 22.04 -7.33 13.02
CA PHE A 260 23.46 -6.94 13.12
C PHE A 260 23.72 -5.49 12.68
N GLN A 261 22.90 -4.95 11.77
CA GLN A 261 23.00 -3.59 11.23
C GLN A 261 21.83 -2.72 11.68
N SER A 262 21.47 -2.75 12.97
CA SER A 262 20.20 -2.20 13.47
C SER A 262 19.96 -0.70 13.29
N GLY A 263 21.00 0.09 13.01
CA GLY A 263 20.87 1.54 12.93
C GLY A 263 20.43 2.16 14.27
N GLN A 264 19.79 3.32 14.22
CA GLN A 264 19.21 3.92 15.43
C GLN A 264 17.85 3.29 15.78
N ALA A 265 17.61 3.13 17.08
CA ALA A 265 16.33 2.63 17.57
C ALA A 265 15.22 3.66 17.32
N LEU A 266 14.12 3.21 16.71
CA LEU A 266 12.91 4.01 16.56
C LEU A 266 11.97 3.68 17.72
N THR A 267 11.54 4.69 18.46
CA THR A 267 10.58 4.52 19.55
C THR A 267 9.24 5.10 19.12
N ARG A 268 8.19 4.28 19.17
CA ARG A 268 6.81 4.71 18.92
C ARG A 268 6.03 4.54 20.21
N GLN A 269 5.37 5.61 20.62
CA GLN A 269 4.56 5.59 21.83
C GLN A 269 3.47 4.51 21.70
N PRO A 270 3.20 3.75 22.78
CA PRO A 270 2.15 2.74 22.77
C PRO A 270 0.81 3.36 22.33
N SER A 271 0.27 2.89 21.23
CA SER A 271 -1.02 3.35 20.70
C SER A 271 -1.81 2.17 20.14
N PRO A 272 -3.15 2.20 20.21
CA PRO A 272 -3.98 1.12 19.66
C PRO A 272 -3.97 1.11 18.12
N HIS A 273 -3.43 2.16 17.48
CA HIS A 273 -3.48 2.35 16.04
C HIS A 273 -2.79 1.24 15.25
N LEU A 274 -1.63 0.76 15.70
CA LEU A 274 -0.96 -0.38 15.04
C LEU A 274 -1.88 -1.61 15.01
N TRP A 275 -2.46 -1.95 16.16
CA TRP A 275 -3.30 -3.14 16.31
C TRP A 275 -4.63 -3.03 15.56
N PHE A 276 -5.26 -1.85 15.53
CA PHE A 276 -6.43 -1.62 14.69
C PHE A 276 -6.09 -1.73 13.20
N GLY A 277 -4.95 -1.17 12.77
CA GLY A 277 -4.49 -1.30 11.38
C GLY A 277 -4.25 -2.75 10.97
N VAL A 278 -3.56 -3.52 11.82
CA VAL A 278 -3.31 -4.96 11.62
C VAL A 278 -4.63 -5.75 11.61
N ALA A 279 -5.53 -5.49 12.56
CA ALA A 279 -6.83 -6.17 12.62
C ALA A 279 -7.66 -5.92 11.36
N CYS A 280 -7.76 -4.67 10.90
CA CYS A 280 -8.41 -4.33 9.64
C CYS A 280 -7.78 -5.08 8.45
N TYR A 281 -6.44 -5.13 8.36
CA TYR A 281 -5.74 -5.82 7.28
C TYR A 281 -5.96 -7.33 7.29
N VAL A 282 -5.91 -7.97 8.46
CA VAL A 282 -6.14 -9.42 8.62
C VAL A 282 -7.57 -9.77 8.26
N VAL A 283 -8.57 -9.02 8.76
CA VAL A 283 -9.97 -9.23 8.40
C VAL A 283 -10.17 -9.02 6.89
N ALA A 284 -9.55 -7.99 6.31
CA ALA A 284 -9.62 -7.77 4.86
C ALA A 284 -9.08 -8.97 4.09
N ASN A 285 -7.92 -9.53 4.48
CA ASN A 285 -7.36 -10.72 3.84
C ASN A 285 -8.29 -11.94 3.87
N ILE A 286 -9.07 -12.09 4.95
CA ILE A 286 -10.07 -13.17 5.06
C ILE A 286 -11.24 -12.88 4.12
N VAL A 287 -11.80 -11.67 4.19
CA VAL A 287 -12.95 -11.23 3.38
C VAL A 287 -12.66 -11.30 1.88
N TRP A 288 -11.46 -10.92 1.45
CA TRP A 288 -11.05 -10.93 0.05
C TRP A 288 -11.18 -12.29 -0.62
N ARG A 289 -11.00 -13.38 0.14
CA ARG A 289 -11.12 -14.76 -0.38
C ARG A 289 -12.53 -15.10 -0.85
N TYR A 290 -13.55 -14.45 -0.29
CA TYR A 290 -14.94 -14.66 -0.65
C TYR A 290 -15.42 -13.76 -1.80
N GLY A 291 -14.58 -12.82 -2.26
CA GLY A 291 -14.94 -11.83 -3.30
C GLY A 291 -14.64 -12.25 -4.73
N ARG A 292 -14.13 -13.46 -4.96
CA ARG A 292 -13.79 -13.98 -6.29
C ARG A 292 -15.02 -14.60 -6.96
N ASP A 293 -15.02 -14.57 -8.29
CA ASP A 293 -16.02 -15.29 -9.08
C ASP A 293 -15.92 -16.81 -8.83
N GLY A 294 -17.06 -17.50 -8.84
CA GLY A 294 -17.17 -18.94 -8.59
C GLY A 294 -17.14 -19.37 -7.11
N GLU A 295 -16.93 -18.45 -6.17
CA GLU A 295 -17.00 -18.75 -4.73
C GLU A 295 -18.45 -18.92 -4.25
N ALA A 296 -18.69 -19.80 -3.27
CA ALA A 296 -20.05 -20.09 -2.79
C ALA A 296 -20.77 -18.87 -2.19
N ALA A 297 -20.03 -17.88 -1.71
CA ALA A 297 -20.56 -16.63 -1.16
C ALA A 297 -20.72 -15.53 -2.23
N CYS A 298 -20.35 -15.80 -3.49
CA CYS A 298 -20.46 -14.83 -4.57
C CYS A 298 -21.94 -14.61 -4.92
N ASN A 299 -22.38 -13.36 -4.84
CA ASN A 299 -23.62 -12.89 -5.42
C ASN A 299 -23.28 -11.66 -6.30
N PRO A 300 -23.40 -11.77 -7.62
CA PRO A 300 -22.93 -10.74 -8.53
C PRO A 300 -23.84 -9.51 -8.59
N GLU A 301 -25.14 -9.67 -8.29
CA GLU A 301 -26.16 -8.61 -8.41
C GLU A 301 -26.30 -7.74 -7.15
N THR A 302 -25.73 -8.15 -6.02
CA THR A 302 -25.87 -7.41 -4.75
C THR A 302 -24.95 -6.18 -4.70
N LEU A 303 -25.43 -5.12 -4.04
CA LEU A 303 -24.61 -3.95 -3.71
C LEU A 303 -23.51 -4.29 -2.69
N PHE A 304 -23.67 -5.37 -1.93
CA PHE A 304 -22.65 -5.82 -0.99
C PHE A 304 -21.65 -6.75 -1.70
N GLN A 305 -20.48 -6.23 -2.01
CA GLN A 305 -19.38 -7.01 -2.57
C GLN A 305 -18.30 -7.24 -1.51
N PHE A 306 -17.87 -8.50 -1.31
CA PHE A 306 -16.78 -8.82 -0.38
C PHE A 306 -15.48 -8.12 -0.78
N HIS A 307 -15.22 -7.97 -2.07
CA HIS A 307 -14.06 -7.24 -2.56
C HIS A 307 -14.15 -5.73 -2.26
N ALA A 308 -15.34 -5.12 -2.37
CA ALA A 308 -15.57 -3.75 -1.91
C ALA A 308 -15.34 -3.57 -0.39
N MET A 309 -15.74 -4.56 0.42
CA MET A 309 -15.44 -4.56 1.86
C MET A 309 -13.93 -4.65 2.13
N TRP A 310 -13.18 -5.41 1.32
CA TRP A 310 -11.71 -5.45 1.38
C TRP A 310 -11.10 -4.06 1.15
N HIS A 311 -11.57 -3.29 0.16
CA HIS A 311 -11.11 -1.91 -0.07
C HIS A 311 -11.34 -1.02 1.16
N ILE A 312 -12.54 -1.08 1.74
CA ILE A 312 -12.90 -0.24 2.89
C ILE A 312 -12.01 -0.58 4.10
N LEU A 313 -11.87 -1.87 4.43
CA LEU A 313 -11.06 -2.32 5.56
C LEU A 313 -9.58 -1.99 5.39
N THR A 314 -9.02 -2.19 4.21
CA THR A 314 -7.62 -1.82 3.94
C THR A 314 -7.45 -0.30 3.90
N GLY A 315 -8.43 0.49 3.45
CA GLY A 315 -8.42 1.94 3.59
C GLY A 315 -8.36 2.39 5.05
N PHE A 316 -9.15 1.77 5.94
CA PHE A 316 -9.02 2.02 7.38
C PHE A 316 -7.65 1.60 7.92
N SER A 317 -7.11 0.47 7.45
CA SER A 317 -5.77 0.02 7.80
C SER A 317 -4.71 1.10 7.48
N VAL A 318 -4.76 1.68 6.28
CA VAL A 318 -3.90 2.80 5.85
C VAL A 318 -4.02 3.99 6.81
N TYR A 319 -5.24 4.39 7.17
CA TYR A 319 -5.45 5.49 8.11
C TYR A 319 -4.85 5.20 9.49
N PHE A 320 -5.08 4.01 10.03
CA PHE A 320 -4.53 3.63 11.33
C PHE A 320 -3.01 3.52 11.31
N PHE A 321 -2.41 3.03 10.23
CA PHE A 321 -0.96 3.03 10.08
C PHE A 321 -0.38 4.44 9.99
N TYR A 322 -1.02 5.38 9.29
CA TYR A 322 -0.64 6.79 9.34
C TYR A 322 -0.63 7.30 10.79
N ARG A 323 -1.71 7.07 11.54
CA ARG A 323 -1.81 7.48 12.94
C ARG A 323 -0.73 6.83 13.79
N TYR A 324 -0.39 5.57 13.56
CA TYR A 324 0.73 4.90 14.23
C TYR A 324 2.08 5.55 13.90
N PHE A 325 2.36 5.89 12.65
CA PHE A 325 3.60 6.59 12.28
C PHE A 325 3.71 7.97 12.94
N THR A 326 2.59 8.65 13.20
CA THR A 326 2.60 9.93 13.93
C THR A 326 2.97 9.81 15.42
N THR A 327 2.98 8.61 16.00
CA THR A 327 3.34 8.39 17.41
C THR A 327 4.83 8.14 17.65
N GLU A 328 5.66 8.23 16.61
CA GLU A 328 7.12 8.19 16.76
C GLU A 328 7.57 9.36 17.66
N SER A 329 8.18 9.02 18.79
CA SER A 329 8.91 9.98 19.63
C SER A 329 10.33 10.09 19.10
N GLY A 330 10.92 11.29 19.20
CA GLY A 330 12.30 11.52 18.75
C GLY A 330 13.26 10.43 19.24
N SER A 331 14.25 10.08 18.41
CA SER A 331 15.22 9.03 18.73
C SER A 331 15.87 9.31 20.08
N VAL A 332 15.59 8.49 21.08
CA VAL A 332 16.35 8.49 22.32
C VAL A 332 17.73 7.95 21.94
N GLU A 333 18.76 8.80 22.02
CA GLU A 333 20.13 8.31 22.03
C GLU A 333 20.21 7.18 23.04
N ARG A 334 20.66 6.01 22.60
CA ARG A 334 20.88 4.85 23.45
C ARG A 334 22.03 5.21 24.41
N LEU A 335 21.70 5.96 25.47
CA LEU A 335 22.52 6.04 26.65
C LEU A 335 22.49 4.65 27.28
N ASP A 336 23.69 4.07 27.34
CA ASP A 336 24.12 2.99 28.22
C ASP A 336 23.87 1.53 27.78
N ALA A 337 24.94 0.94 27.25
CA ALA A 337 25.53 -0.33 27.66
C ALA A 337 26.96 -0.35 27.06
N GLU A 338 28.08 -0.33 27.79
CA GLU A 338 28.42 -1.00 29.04
C GLU A 338 29.36 -0.11 29.91
N GLN A 339 29.00 0.02 31.20
CA GLN A 339 29.93 0.06 32.34
C GLN A 339 29.83 -1.29 33.04
#